data_AF-A0A7D8ITD1-F1
#
_entry.id   AF-A0A7D8ITD1-F1
#
_cell.length_a   1.000
_cell.length_b   1.000
_cell.length_c   1.000
_cell.angle_alpha   90.00
_cell.angle_beta   90.00
_cell.angle_gamma   90.00
#
_symmetry.space_group_name_H-M   'P 1'
#
loop_
_entity.id
_entity.type
_entity.pdbx_description
1 polymer ?
#
loop_
_entity_poly.entity_id
_entity_poly.type
_entity_poly.pdbx_seq_one_letter_code
_entity_poly.pdbx_strand_id
1 'polypeptide(L)'
;MQGKTETSRLLRNALNNLRKSNESHSEENPPSGFIPAEKSRLLSWIDSERITFWCWLFIRRASCSFLGKQIADLVDEDIPYIHFEVNSNPLNHDERLVAVKKYFEEMEKKAGHATAYEIMREMQAEWLVIADKTKDMSWLPRKEAVVCWAWDYVRKLPYFRKKSMSSWFQPVNVAEKRMAVIAVFDESFPDEYMYRHDFIKYRNHLIANMKAAYDKKMGNKNDKLRTQISVKISWHAKQRLDKLMRDRGATQQSIIEYLLLHGNLD
;
A
#
# COMPACT_ATOMS: atom_id res chain seq x y z
N MET A 1 27.28 14.31 21.91
CA MET A 1 25.94 14.88 21.58
C MET A 1 25.98 15.93 20.45
N GLN A 2 27.04 16.02 19.64
CA GLN A 2 27.13 17.00 18.53
C GLN A 2 26.62 16.47 17.17
N GLY A 3 26.60 15.15 16.95
CA GLY A 3 26.27 14.56 15.65
C GLY A 3 24.79 14.53 15.24
N LYS A 4 23.82 14.78 16.14
CA LYS A 4 22.38 14.83 15.79
C LYS A 4 21.93 16.18 15.25
N THR A 5 22.57 17.26 15.72
CA THR A 5 22.22 18.63 15.36
C THR A 5 22.70 18.98 13.94
N GLU A 6 23.81 18.38 13.52
CA GLU A 6 24.43 18.61 12.22
C GLU A 6 23.63 17.92 11.10
N THR A 7 23.14 16.70 11.32
CA THR A 7 22.28 15.98 10.38
C THR A 7 20.94 16.69 10.15
N SER A 8 20.34 17.25 11.21
CA SER A 8 19.10 18.05 11.13
C SER A 8 19.29 19.35 10.34
N ARG A 9 20.46 19.99 10.47
CA ARG A 9 20.82 21.19 9.72
C ARG A 9 21.07 20.90 8.24
N LEU A 10 21.74 19.79 7.93
CA LEU A 10 22.00 19.36 6.56
C LEU A 10 20.70 18.98 5.83
N LEU A 11 19.77 18.32 6.51
CA LEU A 11 18.43 18.00 5.98
C LEU A 11 17.62 19.26 5.66
N ARG A 12 17.63 20.25 6.56
CA ARG A 12 16.97 21.55 6.32
C ARG A 12 17.55 22.29 5.11
N ASN A 13 18.88 22.28 4.96
CA ASN A 13 19.54 22.94 3.83
C ASN A 13 19.26 22.23 2.50
N ALA A 14 19.19 20.89 2.50
CA ALA A 14 18.85 20.11 1.31
C ALA A 14 17.41 20.37 0.83
N LEU A 15 16.46 20.42 1.77
CA LEU A 15 15.05 20.74 1.47
C LEU A 15 14.87 22.16 0.95
N ASN A 16 15.59 23.14 1.51
CA ASN A 16 15.54 24.53 1.05
C ASN A 16 16.15 24.72 -0.35
N ASN A 17 17.17 23.95 -0.71
CA ASN A 17 17.78 24.01 -2.04
C ASN A 17 16.89 23.37 -3.12
N LEU A 18 16.16 22.29 -2.79
CA LEU A 18 15.14 21.69 -3.66
C LEU A 18 13.95 22.62 -3.91
N ARG A 19 13.58 23.43 -2.89
CA ARG A 19 12.54 24.45 -3.04
C ARG A 19 12.97 25.59 -3.97
N LYS A 20 14.20 26.07 -3.83
CA LYS A 20 14.76 27.14 -4.68
C LYS A 20 14.92 26.74 -6.15
N SER A 21 15.18 25.46 -6.45
CA SER A 21 15.23 24.98 -7.84
C SER A 21 13.85 24.87 -8.50
N ASN A 22 12.79 24.77 -7.70
CA ASN A 22 11.42 24.68 -8.20
C ASN A 22 10.77 26.06 -8.35
N GLU A 23 11.24 27.08 -7.63
CA GLU A 23 10.77 28.46 -7.75
C GLU A 23 11.29 29.20 -9.01
N SER A 24 12.35 28.69 -9.66
CA SER A 24 12.91 29.27 -10.90
C SER A 24 12.11 28.96 -12.18
N HIS A 25 10.98 28.27 -12.07
CA HIS A 25 10.02 28.07 -13.16
C HIS A 25 8.63 28.52 -12.70
N SER A 26 8.42 29.84 -12.66
CA SER A 26 7.13 30.46 -12.38
C SER A 26 6.60 31.14 -13.65
N GLU A 27 5.63 30.52 -14.31
CA GLU A 27 4.71 31.20 -15.23
C GLU A 27 3.50 31.74 -14.45
N GLU A 28 3.18 32.98 -14.78
CA GLU A 28 2.09 33.91 -14.45
C GLU A 28 0.88 33.44 -13.60
N ASN A 29 0.60 34.22 -12.54
CA ASN A 29 -0.59 34.13 -11.70
C ASN A 29 -1.85 34.69 -12.39
N PRO A 30 -3.03 34.03 -12.32
CA PRO A 30 -4.31 34.68 -12.56
C PRO A 30 -4.90 35.30 -11.27
N PRO A 31 -5.85 36.25 -11.39
CA PRO A 31 -6.14 37.23 -10.35
C PRO A 31 -7.02 36.71 -9.21
N SER A 32 -6.76 37.29 -8.03
CA SER A 32 -7.52 37.21 -6.78
C SER A 32 -9.01 37.49 -6.99
N GLY A 33 -9.82 36.45 -6.87
CA GLY A 33 -11.27 36.51 -6.79
C GLY A 33 -11.75 35.71 -5.58
N PHE A 34 -12.47 36.37 -4.68
CA PHE A 34 -13.08 35.78 -3.49
C PHE A 34 -14.07 34.69 -3.94
N ILE A 35 -13.80 33.42 -3.60
CA ILE A 35 -14.71 32.29 -3.88
C ILE A 35 -15.61 32.11 -2.64
N PRO A 36 -16.93 32.32 -2.73
CA PRO A 36 -17.87 31.97 -1.66
C PRO A 36 -17.82 30.46 -1.39
N ALA A 37 -18.17 30.04 -0.17
CA ALA A 37 -18.13 28.67 0.34
C ALA A 37 -18.82 27.61 -0.56
N GLU A 38 -18.20 27.25 -1.68
CA GLU A 38 -18.40 25.98 -2.33
C GLU A 38 -17.92 24.93 -1.35
N LYS A 39 -18.73 23.88 -1.14
CA LYS A 39 -18.33 22.63 -0.49
C LYS A 39 -16.87 22.36 -0.82
N SER A 40 -16.00 22.46 0.18
CA SER A 40 -14.55 22.43 0.02
C SER A 40 -14.14 21.36 -1.00
N ARG A 41 -13.74 21.80 -2.21
CA ARG A 41 -13.31 20.89 -3.30
C ARG A 41 -12.00 20.19 -2.97
N LEU A 42 -11.38 20.53 -1.83
CA LEU A 42 -10.11 19.99 -1.34
C LEU A 42 -10.03 18.47 -1.43
N LEU A 43 -11.12 17.77 -1.10
CA LEU A 43 -11.12 16.32 -0.96
C LEU A 43 -11.78 15.58 -2.14
N SER A 44 -12.01 16.28 -3.27
CA SER A 44 -12.68 15.69 -4.45
C SER A 44 -11.93 14.54 -5.10
N TRP A 45 -10.62 14.41 -4.86
CA TRP A 45 -9.78 13.32 -5.35
C TRP A 45 -9.85 12.04 -4.49
N ILE A 46 -10.49 12.11 -3.32
CA ILE A 46 -10.72 10.95 -2.45
C ILE A 46 -12.00 10.24 -2.91
N ASP A 47 -11.84 9.23 -3.75
CA ASP A 47 -12.92 8.59 -4.51
C ASP A 47 -13.19 7.12 -4.16
N SER A 48 -12.36 6.51 -3.31
CA SER A 48 -12.40 5.07 -3.05
C SER A 48 -12.06 4.70 -1.61
N GLU A 49 -12.38 3.47 -1.21
CA GLU A 49 -12.13 3.00 0.16
C GLU A 49 -10.64 2.97 0.52
N ARG A 50 -9.79 2.60 -0.45
CA ARG A 50 -8.34 2.42 -0.25
C ARG A 50 -7.65 3.75 0.03
N ILE A 51 -7.92 4.77 -0.78
CA ILE A 51 -7.35 6.12 -0.62
C ILE A 51 -7.84 6.78 0.67
N THR A 52 -9.12 6.62 1.02
CA THR A 52 -9.66 7.12 2.29
C THR A 52 -8.95 6.47 3.49
N PHE A 53 -8.70 5.16 3.42
CA PHE A 53 -7.96 4.45 4.47
C PHE A 53 -6.53 4.99 4.59
N TRP A 54 -5.83 5.13 3.47
CA TRP A 54 -4.48 5.68 3.47
C TRP A 54 -4.43 7.11 4.00
N CYS A 55 -5.31 8.00 3.53
CA CYS A 55 -5.41 9.38 4.01
C CYS A 55 -5.59 9.43 5.53
N TRP A 56 -6.49 8.60 6.06
CA TRP A 56 -6.73 8.50 7.49
C TRP A 56 -5.46 8.06 8.26
N LEU A 57 -4.73 7.07 7.77
CA LEU A 57 -3.47 6.63 8.41
C LEU A 57 -2.38 7.70 8.35
N PHE A 58 -2.29 8.42 7.24
CA PHE A 58 -1.33 9.51 7.05
C PHE A 58 -1.56 10.62 8.09
N ILE A 59 -2.78 11.17 8.16
CA ILE A 59 -3.08 12.31 9.03
C ILE A 59 -2.95 11.96 10.51
N ARG A 60 -3.18 10.69 10.89
CA ARG A 60 -2.98 10.18 12.25
C ARG A 60 -1.53 10.18 12.74
N ARG A 61 -0.58 10.34 11.83
CA ARG A 61 0.87 10.22 12.13
C ARG A 61 1.66 11.45 11.74
N ALA A 62 1.11 12.28 10.88
CA ALA A 62 1.75 13.48 10.42
C ALA A 62 1.87 14.48 11.56
N SER A 63 3.08 14.66 12.09
CA SER A 63 3.40 15.73 13.04
C SER A 63 3.53 17.08 12.32
N CYS A 64 3.44 18.19 13.06
CA CYS A 64 3.68 19.53 12.49
C CYS A 64 5.05 19.64 11.79
N SER A 65 6.09 19.08 12.41
CA SER A 65 7.45 18.98 11.86
C SER A 65 7.53 18.18 10.57
N PHE A 66 6.80 17.06 10.49
CA PHE A 66 6.74 16.23 9.29
C PHE A 66 6.02 16.96 8.15
N LEU A 67 4.92 17.67 8.47
CA LEU A 67 4.20 18.50 7.51
C LEU A 67 4.99 19.76 7.12
N GLY A 68 5.96 20.17 7.94
CA GLY A 68 6.71 21.41 7.75
C GLY A 68 5.82 22.66 7.81
N LYS A 69 4.68 22.59 8.53
CA LYS A 69 3.71 23.69 8.66
C LYS A 69 3.57 24.11 10.12
N GLN A 70 3.45 25.41 10.34
CA GLN A 70 3.09 25.97 11.64
C GLN A 70 1.57 25.97 11.77
N ILE A 71 1.06 25.40 12.85
CA ILE A 71 -0.38 25.29 13.14
C ILE A 71 -0.63 25.95 14.49
N ALA A 72 -1.69 26.77 14.59
CA ALA A 72 -1.99 27.48 15.83
C ALA A 72 -2.14 26.51 17.02
N ASP A 73 -1.52 26.89 18.14
CA ASP A 73 -1.52 26.18 19.42
C ASP A 73 -0.77 24.84 19.44
N LEU A 74 -0.04 24.48 18.37
CA LEU A 74 0.70 23.22 18.26
C LEU A 74 2.21 23.46 18.15
N VAL A 75 3.00 22.54 18.70
CA VAL A 75 4.47 22.47 18.52
C VAL A 75 4.86 21.45 17.45
N ASP A 76 6.14 21.45 17.07
CA ASP A 76 6.70 20.64 15.97
C ASP A 76 6.41 19.12 16.11
N GLU A 77 6.40 18.60 17.33
CA GLU A 77 6.22 17.19 17.65
C GLU A 77 4.76 16.78 17.78
N ASP A 78 3.85 17.75 17.87
CA ASP A 78 2.42 17.49 17.99
C ASP A 78 1.86 16.89 16.69
N ILE A 79 0.90 15.99 16.86
CA ILE A 79 0.16 15.38 15.76
C ILE A 79 -1.21 16.06 15.70
N PRO A 80 -1.48 16.94 14.72
CA PRO A 80 -2.71 17.75 14.70
C PRO A 80 -3.99 16.92 14.82
N TYR A 81 -4.00 15.70 14.28
CA TYR A 81 -5.13 14.77 14.38
C TYR A 81 -5.58 14.52 15.82
N ILE A 82 -4.64 14.43 16.77
CA ILE A 82 -4.92 14.19 18.19
C ILE A 82 -5.57 15.43 18.82
N HIS A 83 -5.16 16.62 18.40
CA HIS A 83 -5.63 17.90 18.94
C HIS A 83 -6.94 18.39 18.30
N PHE A 84 -7.26 17.93 17.08
CA PHE A 84 -8.46 18.33 16.34
C PHE A 84 -9.72 17.55 16.76
N GLU A 85 -9.65 16.79 17.87
CA GLU A 85 -10.74 15.96 18.40
C GLU A 85 -11.38 15.05 17.33
N VAL A 86 -10.58 14.55 16.39
CA VAL A 86 -11.05 13.66 15.33
C VAL A 86 -11.27 12.26 15.92
N ASN A 87 -12.28 11.52 15.44
CA ASN A 87 -12.54 10.15 15.89
C ASN A 87 -11.25 9.34 15.87
N SER A 88 -10.81 8.87 17.04
CA SER A 88 -9.51 8.22 17.20
C SER A 88 -9.50 6.77 16.68
N ASN A 89 -10.64 6.16 16.37
CA ASN A 89 -10.71 4.80 15.87
C ASN A 89 -11.96 4.55 15.00
N PRO A 90 -12.07 5.17 13.82
CA PRO A 90 -13.16 4.90 12.88
C PRO A 90 -13.22 3.42 12.49
N LEU A 91 -14.42 2.86 12.50
CA LEU A 91 -14.65 1.43 12.34
C LEU A 91 -14.92 0.99 10.89
N ASN A 92 -15.20 1.93 10.00
CA ASN A 92 -15.57 1.68 8.60
C ASN A 92 -15.11 2.83 7.69
N HIS A 93 -15.35 2.67 6.39
CA HIS A 93 -15.03 3.68 5.38
C HIS A 93 -15.67 5.04 5.64
N ASP A 94 -16.97 5.09 5.93
CA ASP A 94 -17.70 6.35 6.09
C ASP A 94 -17.18 7.15 7.29
N GLU A 95 -16.92 6.47 8.41
CA GLU A 95 -16.31 7.10 9.58
C GLU A 95 -14.90 7.61 9.31
N ARG A 96 -14.09 6.87 8.52
CA ARG A 96 -12.77 7.36 8.08
C ARG A 96 -12.89 8.60 7.20
N LEU A 97 -13.86 8.62 6.28
CA LEU A 97 -14.08 9.78 5.42
C LEU A 97 -14.51 11.01 6.23
N VAL A 98 -15.39 10.84 7.23
CA VAL A 98 -15.77 11.90 8.17
C VAL A 98 -14.55 12.39 8.95
N ALA A 99 -13.70 11.47 9.42
CA ALA A 99 -12.47 11.83 10.14
C ALA A 99 -11.51 12.67 9.28
N VAL A 100 -11.30 12.29 8.01
CA VAL A 100 -10.47 13.04 7.06
C VAL A 100 -11.06 14.42 6.79
N LYS A 101 -12.38 14.53 6.57
CA LYS A 101 -13.06 15.82 6.37
C LYS A 101 -12.89 16.74 7.58
N LYS A 102 -13.21 16.25 8.78
CA LYS A 102 -13.05 17.02 10.03
C LYS A 102 -11.61 17.50 10.22
N TYR A 103 -10.62 16.66 9.92
CA TYR A 103 -9.22 17.05 10.00
C TYR A 103 -8.90 18.26 9.12
N PHE A 104 -9.36 18.27 7.86
CA PHE A 104 -9.11 19.39 6.94
C PHE A 104 -9.92 20.63 7.30
N GLU A 105 -11.15 20.48 7.78
CA GLU A 105 -11.95 21.61 8.30
C GLU A 105 -11.25 22.30 9.49
N GLU A 106 -10.70 21.53 10.43
CA GLU A 106 -9.93 22.09 11.55
C GLU A 106 -8.57 22.65 11.13
N MET A 107 -7.92 22.03 10.15
CA MET A 107 -6.69 22.56 9.56
C MET A 107 -6.91 23.92 8.91
N GLU A 108 -8.00 24.09 8.15
CA GLU A 108 -8.38 25.37 7.55
C GLU A 108 -8.61 26.44 8.62
N LYS A 109 -9.26 26.09 9.74
CA LYS A 109 -9.51 27.03 10.86
C LYS A 109 -8.23 27.44 11.57
N LYS A 110 -7.31 26.50 11.83
CA LYS A 110 -6.12 26.73 12.67
C LYS A 110 -4.87 27.18 11.92
N ALA A 111 -4.77 26.87 10.63
CA ALA A 111 -3.58 27.17 9.81
C ALA A 111 -3.92 27.90 8.49
N GLY A 112 -5.19 28.13 8.20
CA GLY A 112 -5.67 28.80 7.00
C GLY A 112 -5.85 27.88 5.79
N HIS A 113 -6.67 28.32 4.83
CA HIS A 113 -7.00 27.56 3.64
C HIS A 113 -5.78 27.19 2.78
N ALA A 114 -4.83 28.13 2.61
CA ALA A 114 -3.62 27.87 1.82
C ALA A 114 -2.80 26.70 2.39
N THR A 115 -2.58 26.67 3.71
CA THR A 115 -1.85 25.59 4.39
C THR A 115 -2.58 24.25 4.25
N ALA A 116 -3.90 24.24 4.45
CA ALA A 116 -4.71 23.03 4.29
C ALA A 116 -4.67 22.51 2.84
N TYR A 117 -4.74 23.41 1.85
CA TYR A 117 -4.63 23.07 0.43
C TYR A 117 -3.25 22.49 0.08
N GLU A 118 -2.16 23.09 0.57
CA GLU A 118 -0.80 22.58 0.34
C GLU A 118 -0.61 21.17 0.90
N ILE A 119 -1.02 20.94 2.16
CA ILE A 119 -0.95 19.60 2.79
C ILE A 119 -1.76 18.59 1.96
N MET A 120 -2.96 18.97 1.52
CA MET A 120 -3.80 18.11 0.69
C MET A 120 -3.11 17.74 -0.62
N ARG A 121 -2.48 18.70 -1.30
CA ARG A 121 -1.76 18.49 -2.56
C ARG A 121 -0.54 17.60 -2.39
N GLU A 122 0.20 17.78 -1.29
CA GLU A 122 1.33 16.91 -0.92
C GLU A 122 0.83 15.47 -0.69
N MET A 123 -0.25 15.29 0.08
CA MET A 123 -0.87 13.98 0.27
C MET A 123 -1.33 13.34 -1.04
N GLN A 124 -1.96 14.11 -1.93
CA GLN A 124 -2.41 13.62 -3.24
C GLN A 124 -1.22 13.14 -4.09
N ALA A 125 -0.14 13.91 -4.14
CA ALA A 125 1.06 13.54 -4.88
C ALA A 125 1.68 12.24 -4.35
N GLU A 126 1.76 12.10 -3.02
CA GLU A 126 2.28 10.89 -2.38
C GLU A 126 1.39 9.67 -2.63
N TRP A 127 0.06 9.84 -2.55
CA TRP A 127 -0.87 8.77 -2.88
C TRP A 127 -0.71 8.28 -4.32
N LEU A 128 -0.54 9.18 -5.29
CA LEU A 128 -0.36 8.79 -6.69
C LEU A 128 0.87 7.88 -6.87
N VAL A 129 1.97 8.17 -6.17
CA VAL A 129 3.17 7.31 -6.18
C VAL A 129 2.87 5.94 -5.57
N ILE A 130 2.20 5.92 -4.41
CA ILE A 130 1.89 4.67 -3.70
C ILE A 130 0.93 3.80 -4.51
N ALA A 131 -0.14 4.39 -5.04
CA ALA A 131 -1.15 3.72 -5.82
C ALA A 131 -0.58 3.12 -7.12
N ASP A 132 0.30 3.86 -7.81
CA ASP A 132 0.94 3.41 -9.05
C ASP A 132 2.00 2.33 -8.81
N LYS A 133 2.82 2.46 -7.75
CA LYS A 133 3.99 1.61 -7.56
C LYS A 133 3.74 0.40 -6.65
N THR A 134 2.72 0.42 -5.81
CA THR A 134 2.42 -0.72 -4.91
C THR A 134 1.73 -1.84 -5.67
N LYS A 135 2.25 -3.06 -5.55
CA LYS A 135 1.70 -4.23 -6.22
C LYS A 135 0.24 -4.45 -5.83
N ASP A 136 -0.57 -4.71 -6.84
CA ASP A 136 -1.97 -5.02 -6.67
C ASP A 136 -2.18 -6.31 -5.84
N MET A 137 -3.22 -6.27 -5.01
CA MET A 137 -3.64 -7.35 -4.13
C MET A 137 -5.04 -7.87 -4.49
N SER A 138 -5.47 -7.73 -5.74
CA SER A 138 -6.74 -8.31 -6.23
C SER A 138 -6.80 -9.83 -6.04
N TRP A 139 -5.65 -10.50 -6.00
CA TRP A 139 -5.53 -11.94 -5.71
C TRP A 139 -6.02 -12.34 -4.31
N LEU A 140 -6.13 -11.40 -3.34
CA LEU A 140 -6.61 -11.68 -2.00
C LEU A 140 -8.16 -11.70 -1.99
N PRO A 141 -8.81 -12.85 -1.82
CA PRO A 141 -10.27 -12.96 -1.88
C PRO A 141 -10.95 -12.40 -0.62
N ARG A 142 -12.26 -12.14 -0.69
CA ARG A 142 -13.10 -11.73 0.46
C ARG A 142 -13.55 -12.91 1.34
N LYS A 143 -12.86 -14.05 1.30
CA LYS A 143 -13.19 -15.24 2.09
C LYS A 143 -12.64 -15.09 3.51
N GLU A 144 -13.50 -15.19 4.52
CA GLU A 144 -13.14 -14.96 5.94
C GLU A 144 -11.88 -15.71 6.38
N ALA A 145 -11.82 -17.03 6.17
CA ALA A 145 -10.66 -17.84 6.56
C ALA A 145 -9.34 -17.36 5.92
N VAL A 146 -9.39 -16.89 4.67
CA VAL A 146 -8.22 -16.37 3.96
C VAL A 146 -7.83 -15.00 4.49
N VAL A 147 -8.80 -14.11 4.70
CA VAL A 147 -8.57 -12.76 5.21
C VAL A 147 -8.05 -12.78 6.65
N CYS A 148 -8.58 -13.66 7.50
CA CYS A 148 -8.07 -13.88 8.86
C CYS A 148 -6.61 -14.37 8.84
N TRP A 149 -6.30 -15.37 8.00
CA TRP A 149 -4.92 -15.81 7.82
C TRP A 149 -4.00 -14.69 7.31
N ALA A 150 -4.47 -13.89 6.36
CA ALA A 150 -3.72 -12.79 5.79
C ALA A 150 -3.39 -11.71 6.84
N TRP A 151 -4.38 -11.37 7.67
CA TRP A 151 -4.18 -10.42 8.78
C TRP A 151 -3.14 -10.95 9.79
N ASP A 152 -3.26 -12.21 10.19
CA ASP A 152 -2.30 -12.84 11.10
C ASP A 152 -0.89 -12.91 10.50
N TYR A 153 -0.80 -13.13 9.17
CA TYR A 153 0.47 -13.15 8.45
C TYR A 153 1.16 -11.79 8.55
N VAL A 154 0.44 -10.72 8.20
CA VAL A 154 0.97 -9.34 8.20
C VAL A 154 1.39 -8.91 9.62
N ARG A 155 0.60 -9.23 10.64
CA ARG A 155 0.93 -8.93 12.05
C ARG A 155 2.22 -9.59 12.54
N LYS A 156 2.61 -10.71 11.93
CA LYS A 156 3.84 -11.45 12.26
C LYS A 156 5.06 -10.96 11.49
N LEU A 157 4.88 -10.17 10.42
CA LEU A 157 6.00 -9.61 9.66
C LEU A 157 6.78 -8.60 10.53
N PRO A 158 8.10 -8.79 10.74
CA PRO A 158 8.91 -7.92 11.59
C PRO A 158 8.85 -6.44 11.18
N TYR A 159 8.73 -6.18 9.87
CA TYR A 159 8.64 -4.84 9.31
C TYR A 159 7.41 -4.07 9.83
N PHE A 160 6.26 -4.72 9.95
CA PHE A 160 5.02 -4.07 10.38
C PHE A 160 4.80 -4.15 11.90
N ARG A 161 5.27 -5.21 12.55
CA ARG A 161 4.91 -5.60 13.92
C ARG A 161 4.96 -4.50 14.99
N LYS A 162 5.87 -3.53 14.88
CA LYS A 162 6.07 -2.48 15.91
C LYS A 162 5.52 -1.10 15.52
N LYS A 163 5.64 -0.73 14.26
CA LYS A 163 5.33 0.63 13.80
C LYS A 163 4.00 0.73 13.07
N SER A 164 3.50 -0.35 12.47
CA SER A 164 2.33 -0.33 11.59
C SER A 164 1.00 -0.34 12.35
N MET A 165 -0.07 0.09 11.69
CA MET A 165 -1.46 -0.10 12.14
C MET A 165 -1.78 -1.54 12.56
N SER A 166 -1.08 -2.53 12.01
CA SER A 166 -1.26 -3.94 12.37
C SER A 166 -1.00 -4.28 13.85
N SER A 167 -0.34 -3.40 14.62
CA SER A 167 -0.09 -3.60 16.04
C SER A 167 -1.23 -3.15 16.97
N TRP A 168 -2.09 -2.22 16.52
CA TRP A 168 -3.12 -1.59 17.36
C TRP A 168 -4.52 -1.56 16.73
N PHE A 169 -4.65 -1.55 15.41
CA PHE A 169 -5.94 -1.52 14.73
C PHE A 169 -6.63 -2.88 14.79
N GLN A 170 -7.94 -2.89 15.06
CA GLN A 170 -8.75 -4.11 15.18
C GLN A 170 -9.91 -4.06 14.19
N PRO A 171 -9.77 -4.65 12.99
CA PRO A 171 -10.84 -4.62 11.98
C PRO A 171 -12.05 -5.43 12.44
N VAL A 172 -13.24 -4.82 12.36
CA VAL A 172 -14.49 -5.35 12.95
C VAL A 172 -15.18 -6.43 12.13
N ASN A 173 -14.91 -6.50 10.82
CA ASN A 173 -15.54 -7.48 9.92
C ASN A 173 -14.58 -7.93 8.81
N VAL A 174 -15.01 -8.87 7.97
CA VAL A 174 -14.18 -9.45 6.88
C VAL A 174 -13.77 -8.41 5.84
N ALA A 175 -14.67 -7.50 5.48
CA ALA A 175 -14.37 -6.45 4.50
C ALA A 175 -13.31 -5.48 5.04
N GLU A 176 -13.50 -4.99 6.27
CA GLU A 176 -12.53 -4.15 6.97
C GLU A 176 -11.19 -4.84 7.16
N LYS A 177 -11.19 -6.13 7.51
CA LYS A 177 -9.95 -6.89 7.69
C LYS A 177 -9.19 -7.06 6.38
N ARG A 178 -9.89 -7.28 5.27
CA ARG A 178 -9.26 -7.33 3.94
C ARG A 178 -8.67 -5.97 3.57
N MET A 179 -9.42 -4.89 3.79
CA MET A 179 -8.92 -3.54 3.52
C MET A 179 -7.73 -3.20 4.40
N ALA A 180 -7.77 -3.58 5.68
CA ALA A 180 -6.67 -3.37 6.62
C ALA A 180 -5.39 -4.10 6.19
N VAL A 181 -5.50 -5.33 5.67
CA VAL A 181 -4.35 -6.05 5.09
C VAL A 181 -3.70 -5.25 3.95
N ILE A 182 -4.52 -4.68 3.05
CA ILE A 182 -4.03 -3.86 1.93
C ILE A 182 -3.40 -2.56 2.45
N ALA A 183 -4.11 -1.86 3.35
CA ALA A 183 -3.70 -0.58 3.90
C ALA A 183 -2.36 -0.64 4.65
N VAL A 184 -2.02 -1.77 5.27
CA VAL A 184 -0.69 -1.96 5.90
C VAL A 184 0.45 -1.80 4.89
N PHE A 185 0.27 -2.24 3.64
CA PHE A 185 1.27 -2.08 2.60
C PHE A 185 1.28 -0.67 1.98
N ASP A 186 0.15 0.04 2.04
CA ASP A 186 0.05 1.43 1.57
C ASP A 186 0.56 2.44 2.62
N GLU A 187 0.52 2.08 3.90
CA GLU A 187 0.82 2.96 5.04
C GLU A 187 2.16 3.69 4.91
N SER A 188 2.19 5.01 4.95
CA SER A 188 3.45 5.77 4.87
C SER A 188 4.01 6.10 6.26
N PHE A 189 5.34 6.07 6.40
CA PHE A 189 6.02 6.46 7.64
C PHE A 189 6.95 7.65 7.37
N PRO A 190 7.00 8.66 8.26
CA PRO A 190 7.86 9.83 8.09
C PRO A 190 9.33 9.52 7.78
N ASP A 191 9.91 8.50 8.43
CA ASP A 191 11.30 8.07 8.24
C ASP A 191 11.56 7.40 6.87
N GLU A 192 10.51 7.04 6.14
CA GLU A 192 10.61 6.34 4.86
C GLU A 192 10.57 7.28 3.65
N TYR A 193 10.16 8.55 3.81
CA TYR A 193 9.98 9.48 2.69
C TYR A 193 11.26 9.72 1.88
N MET A 194 12.40 9.81 2.56
CA MET A 194 13.70 10.00 1.89
C MET A 194 14.10 8.79 1.02
N TYR A 195 13.62 7.60 1.35
CA TYR A 195 13.95 6.35 0.66
C TYR A 195 12.69 5.65 0.13
N ARG A 196 11.65 6.42 -0.19
CA ARG A 196 10.31 5.90 -0.49
C ARG A 196 10.31 4.81 -1.55
N HIS A 197 11.15 4.94 -2.58
CA HIS A 197 11.23 3.96 -3.67
C HIS A 197 11.75 2.60 -3.19
N ASP A 198 12.73 2.60 -2.27
CA ASP A 198 13.29 1.38 -1.70
C ASP A 198 12.28 0.70 -0.76
N PHE A 199 11.56 1.49 0.05
CA PHE A 199 10.51 0.97 0.92
C PHE A 199 9.33 0.39 0.13
N ILE A 200 8.87 1.06 -0.93
CA ILE A 200 7.84 0.53 -1.83
C ILE A 200 8.32 -0.78 -2.49
N LYS A 201 9.57 -0.82 -2.96
CA LYS A 201 10.16 -2.04 -3.54
C LYS A 201 10.20 -3.19 -2.52
N TYR A 202 10.58 -2.90 -1.28
CA TYR A 202 10.62 -3.89 -0.21
C TYR A 202 9.21 -4.39 0.15
N ARG A 203 8.23 -3.51 0.24
CA ARG A 203 6.82 -3.89 0.45
C ARG A 203 6.27 -4.74 -0.68
N ASN A 204 6.60 -4.41 -1.93
CA ASN A 204 6.27 -5.23 -3.09
C ASN A 204 6.91 -6.63 -3.06
N HIS A 205 8.08 -6.76 -2.43
CA HIS A 205 8.68 -8.06 -2.15
C HIS A 205 7.89 -8.81 -1.06
N LEU A 206 7.48 -8.13 0.02
CA LEU A 206 6.63 -8.72 1.06
C LEU A 206 5.26 -9.18 0.54
N ILE A 207 4.62 -8.39 -0.34
CA ILE A 207 3.36 -8.77 -1.01
C ILE A 207 3.57 -10.04 -1.84
N ALA A 208 4.68 -10.13 -2.59
CA ALA A 208 4.99 -11.33 -3.37
C ALA A 208 5.22 -12.56 -2.49
N ASN A 209 5.93 -12.41 -1.37
CA ASN A 209 6.14 -13.49 -0.40
C ASN A 209 4.82 -13.94 0.23
N MET A 210 3.95 -13.00 0.56
CA MET A 210 2.62 -13.28 1.10
C MET A 210 1.76 -14.03 0.07
N LYS A 211 1.78 -13.61 -1.20
CA LYS A 211 1.09 -14.32 -2.29
C LYS A 211 1.63 -15.75 -2.46
N ALA A 212 2.94 -15.94 -2.46
CA ALA A 212 3.54 -17.27 -2.55
C ALA A 212 3.15 -18.16 -1.35
N ALA A 213 3.09 -17.59 -0.14
CA ALA A 213 2.63 -18.30 1.05
C ALA A 213 1.14 -18.66 0.97
N TYR A 214 0.31 -17.76 0.41
CA TYR A 214 -1.09 -18.03 0.10
C TYR A 214 -1.22 -19.19 -0.89
N ASP A 215 -0.52 -19.13 -2.03
CA ASP A 215 -0.55 -20.16 -3.07
C ASP A 215 -0.09 -21.53 -2.50
N LYS A 216 0.91 -21.55 -1.61
CA LYS A 216 1.34 -22.78 -0.93
C LYS A 216 0.32 -23.34 0.06
N LYS A 217 -0.38 -22.46 0.79
CA LYS A 217 -1.31 -22.85 1.86
C LYS A 217 -2.70 -23.18 1.35
N MET A 218 -3.17 -22.38 0.39
CA MET A 218 -4.53 -22.40 -0.15
C MET A 218 -4.58 -22.95 -1.58
N GLY A 219 -3.43 -23.13 -2.23
CA GLY A 219 -3.34 -23.83 -3.51
C GLY A 219 -3.95 -25.21 -3.41
N ASN A 220 -4.65 -25.58 -4.48
CA ASN A 220 -5.43 -26.80 -4.56
C ASN A 220 -4.63 -28.01 -4.05
N LYS A 221 -5.23 -28.78 -3.14
CA LYS A 221 -4.72 -30.11 -2.73
C LYS A 221 -4.45 -31.03 -3.94
N ASN A 222 -5.02 -30.73 -5.12
CA ASN A 222 -4.78 -31.49 -6.35
C ASN A 222 -3.32 -31.40 -6.85
N ASP A 223 -2.59 -30.32 -6.57
CA ASP A 223 -1.16 -30.26 -6.93
C ASP A 223 -0.29 -31.13 -6.00
N LYS A 224 -0.79 -31.48 -4.80
CA LYS A 224 -0.14 -32.46 -3.91
C LYS A 224 -0.32 -33.91 -4.38
N LEU A 225 -1.23 -34.18 -5.32
CA LEU A 225 -1.36 -35.49 -5.98
C LEU A 225 -0.44 -35.65 -7.18
N ARG A 226 0.31 -34.59 -7.54
CA ARG A 226 1.20 -34.60 -8.70
C ARG A 226 2.64 -34.74 -8.22
N THR A 227 3.31 -35.77 -8.73
CA THR A 227 4.72 -36.01 -8.47
C THR A 227 5.50 -35.74 -9.76
N GLN A 228 6.52 -34.89 -9.68
CA GLN A 228 7.43 -34.68 -10.80
C GLN A 228 8.41 -35.85 -10.90
N ILE A 229 8.47 -36.48 -12.07
CA ILE A 229 9.45 -37.53 -12.38
C ILE A 229 10.44 -36.97 -13.39
N SER A 230 11.73 -37.09 -13.10
CA SER A 230 12.81 -36.80 -14.05
C SER A 230 13.48 -38.10 -14.47
N VAL A 231 13.54 -38.36 -15.77
CA VAL A 231 14.08 -39.61 -16.33
C VAL A 231 14.89 -39.31 -17.59
N LYS A 232 15.99 -40.04 -17.76
CA LYS A 232 16.73 -40.07 -19.03
C LYS A 232 16.16 -41.17 -19.91
N ILE A 233 15.71 -40.80 -21.10
CA ILE A 233 15.21 -41.74 -22.12
C ILE A 233 16.14 -41.74 -23.33
N SER A 234 16.13 -42.81 -24.11
CA SER A 234 16.89 -42.87 -25.36
C SER A 234 16.36 -41.83 -26.36
N TRP A 235 17.22 -41.42 -27.29
CA TRP A 235 16.85 -40.48 -28.35
C TRP A 235 15.67 -41.00 -29.19
N HIS A 236 15.67 -42.29 -29.54
CA HIS A 236 14.56 -42.93 -30.26
C HIS A 236 13.24 -42.91 -29.47
N ALA A 237 13.28 -43.11 -28.14
CA ALA A 237 12.09 -43.03 -27.30
C ALA A 237 11.52 -41.61 -27.26
N LYS A 238 12.40 -40.59 -27.16
CA LYS A 238 12.00 -39.19 -27.25
C LYS A 238 11.33 -38.87 -28.58
N GLN A 239 11.91 -39.29 -29.70
CA GLN A 239 11.32 -39.06 -31.03
C GLN A 239 9.92 -39.67 -31.18
N ARG A 240 9.72 -40.88 -30.64
CA ARG A 240 8.40 -41.53 -30.63
C ARG A 240 7.40 -40.77 -29.77
N LEU A 241 7.82 -40.30 -28.59
CA LEU A 241 6.98 -39.49 -27.71
C LEU A 241 6.58 -38.16 -28.37
N ASP A 242 7.53 -37.46 -29.01
CA ASP A 242 7.26 -36.22 -29.74
C ASP A 242 6.29 -36.44 -30.91
N LYS A 243 6.38 -37.60 -31.59
CA LYS A 243 5.44 -37.98 -32.64
C LYS A 243 4.04 -38.22 -32.07
N LEU A 244 3.91 -38.98 -30.98
CA LEU A 244 2.63 -39.24 -30.31
C LEU A 244 1.95 -37.96 -29.82
N MET A 245 2.73 -36.99 -29.31
CA MET A 245 2.22 -35.67 -28.91
C MET A 245 1.59 -34.93 -30.08
N ARG A 246 2.24 -34.94 -31.25
CA ARG A 246 1.71 -34.31 -32.47
C ARG A 246 0.48 -35.03 -32.99
N ASP A 247 0.55 -36.36 -33.10
CA ASP A 247 -0.53 -37.16 -33.68
C ASP A 247 -1.82 -37.11 -32.84
N ARG A 248 -1.70 -37.02 -31.50
CA ARG A 248 -2.85 -36.95 -30.58
C ARG A 248 -3.23 -35.55 -30.09
N GLY A 249 -2.49 -34.50 -30.51
CA GLY A 249 -2.70 -33.13 -30.03
C GLY A 249 -2.62 -32.99 -28.50
N ALA A 250 -1.83 -33.87 -27.86
CA ALA A 250 -1.80 -34.03 -26.42
C ALA A 250 -0.43 -33.65 -25.85
N THR A 251 -0.43 -33.25 -24.57
CA THR A 251 0.83 -32.91 -23.88
C THR A 251 1.64 -34.16 -23.55
N GLN A 252 2.96 -33.98 -23.42
CA GLN A 252 3.86 -35.05 -22.97
C GLN A 252 3.37 -35.71 -21.67
N GLN A 253 2.91 -34.88 -20.72
CA GLN A 253 2.38 -35.33 -19.44
C GLN A 253 1.16 -36.24 -19.63
N SER A 254 0.15 -35.79 -20.40
CA SER A 254 -1.06 -36.58 -20.60
C SER A 254 -0.80 -37.93 -21.27
N ILE A 255 0.17 -38.00 -22.20
CA ILE A 255 0.53 -39.26 -22.86
C ILE A 255 1.23 -40.21 -21.90
N ILE A 256 2.18 -39.70 -21.10
CA ILE A 256 2.90 -40.51 -20.11
C ILE A 256 1.94 -41.00 -19.02
N GLU A 257 1.07 -40.15 -18.49
CA GLU A 257 0.09 -40.55 -17.48
C GLU A 257 -0.87 -41.62 -18.04
N TYR A 258 -1.36 -41.45 -19.26
CA TYR A 258 -2.23 -42.44 -19.89
C TYR A 258 -1.54 -43.80 -20.02
N LEU A 259 -0.31 -43.81 -20.55
CA LEU A 259 0.52 -45.02 -20.68
C LEU A 259 0.78 -45.72 -19.35
N LEU A 260 1.08 -44.96 -18.29
CA LEU A 260 1.36 -45.51 -16.97
C LEU A 260 0.11 -46.08 -16.29
N LEU A 261 -1.08 -45.51 -16.56
CA LEU A 261 -2.33 -45.94 -15.95
C LEU A 261 -3.01 -47.09 -16.69
N HIS A 262 -2.88 -47.15 -18.02
CA HIS A 262 -3.61 -48.11 -18.86
C HIS A 262 -2.71 -49.19 -19.49
N GLY A 263 -1.39 -48.99 -19.50
CA GLY A 263 -0.42 -49.97 -20.03
C GLY A 263 -0.42 -50.09 -21.57
N ASN A 264 -1.30 -49.38 -22.28
CA ASN A 264 -1.40 -49.36 -23.73
C ASN A 264 -1.77 -47.96 -24.26
N LEU A 265 -1.73 -47.81 -25.59
CA LEU A 265 -2.13 -46.61 -26.33
C LEU A 265 -3.30 -46.98 -27.26
N ASP A 266 -4.46 -47.27 -26.68
CA ASP A 266 -5.69 -47.30 -27.47
C ASP A 266 -6.22 -45.87 -27.67
#